data_AF-B9TPR5-F1
#
_entry.id   AF-B9TPR5-F1
#
_cell.length_a   1.000
_cell.length_b   1.000
_cell.length_c   1.000
_cell.angle_alpha   90.00
_cell.angle_beta   90.00
_cell.angle_gamma   90.00
#
_symmetry.space_group_name_H-M   'P 1'
#
loop_
_entity.id
_entity.type
_entity.pdbx_description
1 polymer ?
#
loop_
_entity_poly.entity_id
_entity_poly.type
_entity_poly.pdbx_seq_one_letter_code
_entity_poly.pdbx_strand_id
1 'polypeptide(L)'
;MAGAMEIAEPAAFLPTTPLVFTRLWSRLETLTAGVRNAGDPAAPLQAASSQPIDLDLRAAAYDPAFDDFLEVQTIAALDALLAGAGFAVSTRQVLLALGMLLQPVLASGSGRLEKSLVLPLPQDAIHRNLVAAFWMHVIAPFLARADFELALFVTRLDDRPALVVGFSGASAQTLRTLIDPQAGLDHLIGFADLEWVEDQVDGDYAVRKLSAWLAQGSLSLKSALDSVAAAFIGT
;
A
#
# COMPACT_ATOMS: atom_id res chain seq x y z
N MET A 1 -6.73 18.01 -12.38
CA MET A 1 -6.22 17.44 -13.66
C MET A 1 -6.46 15.95 -13.63
N ALA A 2 -6.97 15.38 -14.71
CA ALA A 2 -7.13 13.93 -14.87
C ALA A 2 -6.37 13.53 -16.14
N GLY A 3 -5.66 12.41 -16.08
CA GLY A 3 -4.94 11.83 -17.21
C GLY A 3 -5.15 10.32 -17.21
N ALA A 4 -5.08 9.72 -18.38
CA ALA A 4 -5.14 8.27 -18.56
C ALA A 4 -3.91 7.82 -19.33
N MET A 5 -3.42 6.61 -19.03
CA MET A 5 -2.32 5.97 -19.72
C MET A 5 -2.59 4.48 -19.82
N GLU A 6 -2.16 3.87 -20.92
CA GLU A 6 -2.25 2.43 -21.11
C GLU A 6 -0.97 1.77 -20.58
N ILE A 7 -1.14 0.68 -19.82
CA ILE A 7 -0.05 -0.11 -19.27
C ILE A 7 -0.05 -1.46 -19.99
N ALA A 8 1.07 -1.80 -20.64
CA ALA A 8 1.18 -3.02 -21.43
C ALA A 8 1.10 -4.30 -20.58
N GLU A 9 1.70 -4.29 -19.38
CA GLU A 9 1.76 -5.43 -18.47
C GLU A 9 1.24 -5.05 -17.06
N PRO A 10 -0.10 -4.93 -16.87
CA PRO A 10 -0.68 -4.46 -15.62
C PRO A 10 -0.28 -5.30 -14.39
N ALA A 11 -0.12 -6.61 -14.55
CA ALA A 11 0.23 -7.51 -13.46
C ALA A 11 1.66 -7.26 -12.92
N ALA A 12 2.62 -6.95 -13.81
CA ALA A 12 3.99 -6.61 -13.40
C ALA A 12 4.10 -5.16 -12.91
N PHE A 13 3.22 -4.28 -13.40
CA PHE A 13 3.22 -2.86 -13.05
C PHE A 13 2.54 -2.57 -11.69
N LEU A 14 1.48 -3.32 -11.35
CA LEU A 14 0.68 -3.06 -10.16
C LEU A 14 1.51 -3.05 -8.85
N PRO A 15 2.39 -4.02 -8.58
CA PRO A 15 3.20 -4.03 -7.36
C PRO A 15 4.15 -2.84 -7.24
N THR A 16 4.65 -2.33 -8.38
CA THR A 16 5.65 -1.25 -8.45
C THR A 16 5.03 0.14 -8.63
N THR A 17 3.70 0.20 -8.72
CA THR A 17 2.92 1.43 -8.95
C THR A 17 3.31 2.57 -8.00
N PRO A 18 3.51 2.35 -6.67
CA PRO A 18 3.96 3.42 -5.78
C PRO A 18 5.33 4.02 -6.13
N LEU A 19 6.25 3.21 -6.68
CA LEU A 19 7.59 3.66 -7.09
C LEU A 19 7.52 4.44 -8.40
N VAL A 20 6.82 3.91 -9.39
CA VAL A 20 6.65 4.56 -10.70
C VAL A 20 6.02 5.95 -10.56
N PHE A 21 4.99 6.08 -9.70
CA PHE A 21 4.29 7.35 -9.49
C PHE A 21 4.90 8.24 -8.41
N THR A 22 6.01 7.86 -7.77
CA THR A 22 6.65 8.67 -6.71
C THR A 22 6.90 10.10 -7.16
N ARG A 23 7.47 10.30 -8.36
CA ARG A 23 7.78 11.64 -8.89
C ARG A 23 6.52 12.44 -9.17
N LEU A 24 5.49 11.78 -9.71
CA LEU A 24 4.18 12.39 -9.97
C LEU A 24 3.55 12.89 -8.67
N TRP A 25 3.41 12.01 -7.68
CA TRP A 25 2.75 12.33 -6.41
C TRP A 25 3.49 13.43 -5.65
N SER A 26 4.82 13.35 -5.57
CA SER A 26 5.64 14.39 -4.93
C SER A 26 5.48 15.75 -5.62
N ARG A 27 5.39 15.75 -6.95
CA ARG A 27 5.17 16.98 -7.73
C ARG A 27 3.78 17.56 -7.47
N LEU A 28 2.75 16.72 -7.50
CA LEU A 28 1.37 17.13 -7.22
C LEU A 28 1.22 17.65 -5.79
N GLU A 29 1.85 17.02 -4.81
CA GLU A 29 1.89 17.50 -3.42
C GLU A 29 2.51 18.91 -3.35
N THR A 30 3.67 19.11 -3.98
CA THR A 30 4.36 20.40 -4.00
C THR A 30 3.52 21.50 -4.65
N LEU A 31 2.93 21.22 -5.81
CA LEU A 31 2.07 22.18 -6.53
C LEU A 31 0.83 22.53 -5.70
N THR A 32 0.18 21.52 -5.13
CA THR A 32 -1.05 21.71 -4.34
C THR A 32 -0.75 22.47 -3.05
N ALA A 33 0.36 22.17 -2.36
CA ALA A 33 0.80 22.93 -1.19
C ALA A 33 1.07 24.40 -1.55
N GLY A 34 1.72 24.67 -2.69
CA GLY A 34 1.95 26.02 -3.19
C GLY A 34 0.66 26.80 -3.42
N VAL A 35 -0.36 26.16 -4.01
CA VAL A 35 -1.70 26.77 -4.19
C VAL A 35 -2.39 27.02 -2.84
N ARG A 36 -2.39 26.03 -1.94
CA ARG A 36 -3.07 26.15 -0.63
C ARG A 36 -2.47 27.22 0.28
N ASN A 37 -1.15 27.42 0.21
CA ASN A 37 -0.44 28.34 1.09
C ASN A 37 -0.32 29.76 0.51
N ALA A 38 -0.72 29.99 -0.74
CA ALA A 38 -0.64 31.30 -1.38
C ALA A 38 -1.78 32.22 -0.95
N GLY A 39 -1.47 33.50 -0.69
CA GLY A 39 -2.49 34.52 -0.46
C GLY A 39 -3.33 34.84 -1.70
N ASP A 40 -2.75 34.66 -2.90
CA ASP A 40 -3.44 34.70 -4.19
C ASP A 40 -3.12 33.41 -4.97
N PRO A 41 -4.12 32.56 -5.28
CA PRO A 41 -3.90 31.29 -5.95
C PRO A 41 -3.67 31.41 -7.47
N ALA A 42 -3.86 32.59 -8.09
CA ALA A 42 -3.81 32.72 -9.55
C ALA A 42 -2.46 32.30 -10.17
N ALA A 43 -1.36 32.83 -9.65
CA ALA A 43 -0.01 32.50 -10.12
C ALA A 43 0.37 31.01 -9.90
N PRO A 44 0.20 30.40 -8.71
CA PRO A 44 0.53 28.99 -8.51
C PRO A 44 -0.40 28.04 -9.28
N LEU A 45 -1.67 28.39 -9.50
CA LEU A 45 -2.55 27.60 -10.36
C LEU A 45 -2.08 27.60 -11.81
N GLN A 46 -1.67 28.77 -12.33
CA GLN A 46 -1.13 28.89 -13.69
C GLN A 46 0.17 28.08 -13.85
N ALA A 47 1.06 28.10 -12.84
CA ALA A 47 2.26 27.26 -12.83
C ALA A 47 1.92 25.77 -12.83
N ALA A 48 0.92 25.35 -12.05
CA ALA A 48 0.48 23.95 -12.00
C ALA A 48 -0.14 23.47 -13.31
N SER A 49 -0.81 24.33 -14.08
CA SER A 49 -1.42 23.95 -15.36
C SER A 49 -0.46 23.98 -16.56
N SER A 50 0.71 24.62 -16.43
CA SER A 50 1.60 24.89 -17.57
C SER A 50 2.83 23.98 -17.65
N GLN A 51 3.09 23.18 -16.61
CA GLN A 51 4.29 22.35 -16.55
C GLN A 51 3.94 20.88 -16.77
N PRO A 52 4.41 20.26 -17.87
CA PRO A 52 4.25 18.84 -18.06
C PRO A 52 5.02 18.08 -16.97
N ILE A 53 4.49 16.93 -16.57
CA ILE A 53 5.16 16.02 -15.64
C ILE A 53 5.58 14.80 -16.45
N ASP A 54 6.88 14.65 -16.68
CA ASP A 54 7.42 13.49 -17.35
C ASP A 54 7.39 12.27 -16.42
N LEU A 55 6.82 11.17 -16.92
CA LEU A 55 6.71 9.91 -16.20
C LEU A 55 7.53 8.85 -16.91
N ASP A 56 8.43 8.20 -16.17
CA ASP A 56 9.08 6.98 -16.62
C ASP A 56 8.25 5.79 -16.15
N LEU A 57 7.44 5.23 -17.07
CA LEU A 57 6.53 4.12 -16.79
C LEU A 57 7.22 2.76 -16.79
N ARG A 58 8.55 2.72 -17.00
CA ARG A 58 9.31 1.46 -16.96
C ARG A 58 9.47 1.03 -15.51
N ALA A 59 8.62 0.10 -15.06
CA ALA A 59 8.73 -0.54 -13.74
C ALA A 59 10.16 -1.04 -13.47
N ALA A 60 10.79 -1.65 -14.48
CA ALA A 60 12.15 -2.17 -14.44
C ALA A 60 13.25 -1.16 -14.03
N ALA A 61 12.99 0.15 -14.14
CA ALA A 61 13.93 1.17 -13.68
C ALA A 61 14.04 1.22 -12.15
N TYR A 62 13.05 0.69 -11.42
CA TYR A 62 12.95 0.74 -9.97
C TYR A 62 13.27 -0.61 -9.29
N ASP A 63 13.25 -1.71 -10.04
CA ASP A 63 13.50 -3.07 -9.54
C ASP A 63 14.81 -3.17 -8.73
N PRO A 64 15.97 -2.66 -9.17
CA PRO A 64 17.22 -2.84 -8.40
C PRO A 64 17.17 -2.21 -7.01
N ALA A 65 16.60 -1.00 -6.89
CA ALA A 65 16.50 -0.30 -5.62
C ALA A 65 15.48 -0.97 -4.68
N PHE A 66 14.42 -1.55 -5.25
CA PHE A 66 13.41 -2.27 -4.50
C PHE A 66 13.91 -3.65 -4.04
N ASP A 67 14.62 -4.38 -4.91
CA ASP A 67 15.25 -5.67 -4.59
C ASP A 67 16.29 -5.51 -3.48
N ASP A 68 17.18 -4.51 -3.59
CA ASP A 68 18.14 -4.18 -2.53
C ASP A 68 17.43 -3.85 -1.21
N PHE A 69 16.32 -3.11 -1.27
CA PHE A 69 15.49 -2.84 -0.09
C PHE A 69 14.93 -4.12 0.52
N LEU A 70 14.38 -5.04 -0.28
CA LEU A 70 13.81 -6.30 0.20
C LEU A 70 14.86 -7.24 0.82
N GLU A 71 16.08 -7.24 0.30
CA GLU A 71 17.18 -8.07 0.79
C GLU A 71 17.81 -7.51 2.08
N VAL A 72 17.99 -6.18 2.15
CA VAL A 72 18.67 -5.53 3.28
C VAL A 72 17.73 -5.30 4.47
N GLN A 73 16.45 -4.97 4.21
CA GLN A 73 15.50 -4.70 5.28
C GLN A 73 14.96 -5.97 5.89
N THR A 74 14.66 -5.89 7.19
CA THR A 74 14.10 -6.99 7.96
C THR A 74 12.75 -6.63 8.54
N ILE A 75 12.01 -7.63 9.03
CA ILE A 75 10.75 -7.45 9.76
C ILE A 75 10.93 -6.45 10.92
N ALA A 76 11.96 -6.61 11.76
CA ALA A 76 12.20 -5.72 12.88
C ALA A 76 12.59 -4.30 12.45
N ALA A 77 13.31 -4.15 11.34
CA ALA A 77 13.65 -2.84 10.80
C ALA A 77 12.40 -2.12 10.27
N LEU A 78 11.49 -2.83 9.60
CA LEU A 78 10.22 -2.27 9.17
C LEU A 78 9.33 -1.89 10.36
N ASP A 79 9.24 -2.73 11.40
CA ASP A 79 8.55 -2.39 12.64
C ASP A 79 9.08 -1.10 13.25
N ALA A 80 10.41 -0.93 13.31
CA ALA A 80 11.03 0.29 13.84
C ALA A 80 10.73 1.52 12.97
N LEU A 81 10.74 1.39 11.64
CA LEU A 81 10.38 2.48 10.72
C LEU A 81 8.91 2.93 10.90
N LEU A 82 7.99 1.98 11.07
CA LEU A 82 6.58 2.26 11.29
C LEU A 82 6.32 2.83 12.69
N ALA A 83 7.02 2.34 13.71
CA ALA A 83 6.97 2.89 15.06
C ALA A 83 7.40 4.37 15.09
N GLY A 84 8.43 4.73 14.31
CA GLY A 84 8.85 6.13 14.15
C GLY A 84 7.77 7.04 13.51
N ALA A 85 6.80 6.46 12.80
CA ALA A 85 5.64 7.16 12.26
C ALA A 85 4.40 7.13 13.18
N GLY A 86 4.53 6.60 14.40
CA GLY A 86 3.45 6.53 15.38
C GLY A 86 2.55 5.30 15.26
N PHE A 87 2.99 4.25 14.57
CA PHE A 87 2.25 2.99 14.51
C PHE A 87 2.78 1.99 15.56
N ALA A 88 1.90 1.51 16.43
CA ALA A 88 2.21 0.42 17.37
C ALA A 88 1.81 -0.94 16.76
N VAL A 89 2.32 -1.24 15.57
CA VAL A 89 1.92 -2.42 14.79
C VAL A 89 3.08 -3.37 14.61
N SER A 90 2.78 -4.67 14.48
CA SER A 90 3.77 -5.68 14.07
C SER A 90 3.59 -6.00 12.59
N THR A 91 4.66 -5.90 11.82
CA THR A 91 4.70 -6.28 10.39
C THR A 91 4.25 -7.72 10.21
N ARG A 92 4.60 -8.64 11.13
CA ARG A 92 4.08 -10.01 11.14
C ARG A 92 2.55 -10.02 11.13
N GLN A 93 1.93 -9.29 12.05
CA GLN A 93 0.47 -9.25 12.17
C GLN A 93 -0.15 -8.62 10.92
N VAL A 94 0.45 -7.56 10.36
CA VAL A 94 -0.03 -6.92 9.12
C VAL A 94 -0.01 -7.92 7.96
N LEU A 95 1.09 -8.67 7.78
CA LEU A 95 1.21 -9.67 6.73
C LEU A 95 0.20 -10.82 6.88
N LEU A 96 0.01 -11.32 8.10
CA LEU A 96 -0.98 -12.37 8.39
C LEU A 96 -2.41 -11.86 8.16
N ALA A 97 -2.74 -10.68 8.66
CA ALA A 97 -4.04 -10.05 8.47
C ALA A 97 -4.35 -9.85 6.98
N LEU A 98 -3.37 -9.36 6.20
CA LEU A 98 -3.52 -9.22 4.75
C LEU A 98 -3.83 -10.56 4.08
N GLY A 99 -3.06 -11.60 4.40
CA GLY A 99 -3.30 -12.94 3.89
C GLY A 99 -4.70 -13.46 4.22
N MET A 100 -5.12 -13.37 5.49
CA MET A 100 -6.43 -13.82 5.95
C MET A 100 -7.58 -13.04 5.31
N LEU A 101 -7.47 -11.72 5.20
CA LEU A 101 -8.50 -10.86 4.62
C LEU A 101 -8.64 -11.06 3.11
N LEU A 102 -7.53 -11.32 2.42
CA LEU A 102 -7.49 -11.43 0.96
C LEU A 102 -7.59 -12.86 0.44
N GLN A 103 -7.39 -13.88 1.26
CA GLN A 103 -7.55 -15.28 0.85
C GLN A 103 -8.93 -15.60 0.23
N PRO A 104 -10.08 -15.11 0.76
CA PRO A 104 -11.39 -15.36 0.16
C PRO A 104 -11.55 -14.81 -1.27
N VAL A 105 -10.73 -13.84 -1.66
CA VAL A 105 -10.74 -13.19 -2.97
C VAL A 105 -10.33 -14.15 -4.07
N LEU A 106 -9.36 -15.02 -3.79
CA LEU A 106 -8.87 -16.04 -4.72
C LEU A 106 -9.96 -17.01 -5.18
N ALA A 107 -10.96 -17.24 -4.33
CA ALA A 107 -12.07 -18.16 -4.59
C ALA A 107 -13.33 -17.45 -5.10
N SER A 108 -13.57 -16.20 -4.65
CA SER A 108 -14.87 -15.52 -4.85
C SER A 108 -14.86 -14.44 -5.94
N GLY A 109 -13.69 -14.08 -6.47
CA GLY A 109 -13.55 -12.98 -7.44
C GLY A 109 -13.84 -11.60 -6.85
N SER A 110 -14.06 -10.60 -7.72
CA SER A 110 -14.13 -9.19 -7.33
C SER A 110 -15.41 -8.77 -6.57
N GLY A 111 -16.47 -9.59 -6.58
CA GLY A 111 -17.76 -9.26 -5.99
C GLY A 111 -17.84 -9.18 -4.45
N ARG A 112 -16.73 -9.34 -3.73
CA ARG A 112 -16.70 -9.32 -2.24
C ARG A 112 -15.82 -8.24 -1.61
N LEU A 113 -15.08 -7.45 -2.39
CA LEU A 113 -14.18 -6.44 -1.84
C LEU A 113 -14.72 -5.02 -1.97
N GLU A 114 -15.56 -4.64 -1.01
CA GLU A 114 -16.16 -3.30 -0.94
C GLU A 114 -15.40 -2.36 0.00
N LYS A 115 -14.65 -2.90 0.97
CA LYS A 115 -13.88 -2.11 1.93
C LYS A 115 -12.48 -1.83 1.41
N SER A 116 -11.96 -0.66 1.74
CA SER A 116 -10.58 -0.26 1.42
C SER A 116 -9.64 -0.64 2.55
N LEU A 117 -8.42 -1.04 2.22
CA LEU A 117 -7.36 -1.33 3.19
C LEU A 117 -6.60 -0.05 3.52
N VAL A 118 -6.24 0.15 4.78
CA VAL A 118 -5.42 1.28 5.24
C VAL A 118 -4.12 0.77 5.84
N LEU A 119 -3.06 0.82 5.04
CA LEU A 119 -1.77 0.26 5.37
C LEU A 119 -0.82 1.32 5.94
N PRO A 120 -0.07 0.99 7.01
CA PRO A 120 0.83 1.92 7.66
C PRO A 120 2.03 2.22 6.75
N LEU A 121 2.44 3.49 6.68
CA LEU A 121 3.64 3.90 5.96
C LEU A 121 4.60 4.69 6.88
N PRO A 122 5.92 4.62 6.65
CA PRO A 122 6.87 5.39 7.42
C PRO A 122 6.79 6.89 7.10
N GLN A 123 7.30 7.70 8.04
CA GLN A 123 7.32 9.15 7.93
C GLN A 123 8.33 9.64 6.88
N ASP A 124 9.47 8.96 6.73
CA ASP A 124 10.49 9.31 5.73
C ASP A 124 10.02 9.07 4.30
N ALA A 125 10.17 10.06 3.42
CA ALA A 125 9.62 10.02 2.06
C ALA A 125 10.31 8.98 1.15
N ILE A 126 11.60 8.71 1.37
CA ILE A 126 12.35 7.72 0.56
C ILE A 126 11.82 6.32 0.87
N HIS A 127 11.77 5.95 2.16
CA HIS A 127 11.27 4.65 2.57
C HIS A 127 9.75 4.49 2.37
N ARG A 128 8.99 5.59 2.42
CA ARG A 128 7.52 5.57 2.27
C ARG A 128 7.06 4.85 1.01
N ASN A 129 7.65 5.17 -0.13
CA ASN A 129 7.22 4.58 -1.40
C ASN A 129 7.75 3.15 -1.60
N LEU A 130 8.91 2.82 -1.02
CA LEU A 130 9.41 1.44 -0.96
C LEU A 130 8.50 0.55 -0.10
N VAL A 131 8.08 1.03 1.07
CA VAL A 131 7.13 0.32 1.93
C VAL A 131 5.74 0.23 1.30
N ALA A 132 5.27 1.29 0.62
CA ALA A 132 4.02 1.23 -0.13
C ALA A 132 4.08 0.17 -1.23
N ALA A 133 5.19 0.09 -1.97
CA ALA A 133 5.41 -0.95 -2.98
C ALA A 133 5.48 -2.34 -2.35
N PHE A 134 6.16 -2.49 -1.20
CA PHE A 134 6.16 -3.75 -0.45
C PHE A 134 4.75 -4.23 -0.13
N TRP A 135 3.87 -3.36 0.37
CA TRP A 135 2.48 -3.73 0.59
C TRP A 135 1.74 -4.11 -0.70
N MET A 136 1.99 -3.41 -1.81
CA MET A 136 1.42 -3.78 -3.10
C MET A 136 1.95 -5.12 -3.62
N HIS A 137 3.19 -5.50 -3.32
CA HIS A 137 3.73 -6.83 -3.63
C HIS A 137 3.07 -7.93 -2.80
N VAL A 138 2.65 -7.64 -1.57
CA VAL A 138 1.83 -8.58 -0.77
C VAL A 138 0.43 -8.72 -1.37
N ILE A 139 -0.21 -7.62 -1.78
CA ILE A 139 -1.60 -7.58 -2.23
C ILE A 139 -1.79 -8.13 -3.65
N ALA A 140 -0.93 -7.74 -4.60
CA ALA A 140 -1.13 -7.98 -6.03
C ALA A 140 -1.36 -9.45 -6.40
N PRO A 141 -0.66 -10.46 -5.83
CA PRO A 141 -0.91 -11.86 -6.12
C PRO A 141 -2.35 -12.31 -5.83
N PHE A 142 -3.01 -11.74 -4.81
CA PHE A 142 -4.41 -12.04 -4.49
C PHE A 142 -5.40 -11.51 -5.53
N LEU A 143 -5.00 -10.44 -6.23
CA LEU A 143 -5.85 -9.76 -7.21
C LEU A 143 -5.66 -10.31 -8.63
N ALA A 144 -4.59 -11.06 -8.87
CA ALA A 144 -4.21 -11.54 -10.21
C ALA A 144 -5.27 -12.43 -10.90
N ARG A 145 -6.22 -13.00 -10.16
CA ARG A 145 -7.23 -13.95 -10.68
C ARG A 145 -8.58 -13.31 -10.99
N ALA A 146 -8.77 -12.01 -10.75
CA ALA A 146 -10.02 -11.31 -11.03
C ALA A 146 -9.77 -9.91 -11.59
N ASP A 147 -10.79 -9.36 -12.22
CA ASP A 147 -10.76 -8.01 -12.76
C ASP A 147 -11.12 -7.02 -11.65
N PHE A 148 -10.15 -6.19 -11.27
CA PHE A 148 -10.27 -5.21 -10.20
C PHE A 148 -9.94 -3.81 -10.73
N GLU A 149 -10.83 -2.87 -10.42
CA GLU A 149 -10.49 -1.47 -10.51
C GLU A 149 -9.92 -1.00 -9.17
N LEU A 150 -8.66 -0.58 -9.17
CA LEU A 150 -7.98 -0.16 -7.95
C LEU A 150 -7.90 1.36 -7.86
N ALA A 151 -8.05 1.86 -6.63
CA ALA A 151 -7.72 3.23 -6.28
C ALA A 151 -6.66 3.24 -5.20
N LEU A 152 -5.54 3.92 -5.47
CA LEU A 152 -4.42 4.03 -4.54
C LEU A 152 -4.29 5.47 -4.06
N PHE A 153 -4.19 5.64 -2.75
CA PHE A 153 -3.97 6.94 -2.13
C PHE A 153 -2.80 6.84 -1.16
N VAL A 154 -1.77 7.65 -1.40
CA VAL A 154 -0.72 7.91 -0.40
C VAL A 154 -1.11 9.20 0.31
N THR A 155 -1.54 9.10 1.56
CA THR A 155 -2.14 10.22 2.30
C THR A 155 -1.76 10.17 3.79
N ARG A 156 -2.37 11.03 4.60
CA ARG A 156 -2.29 11.00 6.06
C ARG A 156 -3.68 10.75 6.63
N LEU A 157 -3.80 9.79 7.54
CA LEU A 157 -4.99 9.54 8.34
C LEU A 157 -4.60 9.63 9.82
N ASP A 158 -5.33 10.42 10.60
CA ASP A 158 -4.97 10.79 11.99
C ASP A 158 -3.50 11.23 12.11
N ASP A 159 -3.04 12.09 11.21
CA ASP A 159 -1.65 12.55 11.11
C ASP A 159 -0.59 11.45 10.94
N ARG A 160 -0.97 10.25 10.51
CA ARG A 160 -0.04 9.16 10.20
C ARG A 160 -0.03 8.88 8.71
N PRO A 161 1.15 8.75 8.06
CA PRO A 161 1.23 8.37 6.65
C PRO A 161 0.60 6.99 6.42
N ALA A 162 -0.26 6.89 5.42
CA ALA A 162 -0.94 5.64 5.09
C ALA A 162 -1.08 5.45 3.58
N LEU A 163 -1.03 4.20 3.15
CA LEU A 163 -1.45 3.77 1.83
C LEU A 163 -2.88 3.25 1.95
N VAL A 164 -3.82 3.91 1.27
CA VAL A 164 -5.20 3.42 1.16
C VAL A 164 -5.37 2.73 -0.19
N VAL A 165 -5.80 1.47 -0.14
CA VAL A 165 -6.07 0.64 -1.32
C VAL A 165 -7.57 0.37 -1.37
N GLY A 166 -8.25 0.99 -2.33
CA GLY A 166 -9.66 0.72 -2.66
C GLY A 166 -9.77 -0.21 -3.86
N PHE A 167 -10.86 -1.00 -3.90
CA PHE A 167 -11.06 -2.08 -4.88
C PHE A 167 -12.30 -1.89 -5.75
N SER A 168 -12.97 -0.74 -5.62
CA SER A 168 -14.15 -0.35 -6.39
C SER A 168 -13.87 0.87 -7.27
N GLY A 169 -12.66 0.93 -7.83
CA GLY A 169 -12.21 1.99 -8.71
C GLY A 169 -12.24 3.39 -8.08
N ALA A 170 -12.44 4.41 -8.90
CA ALA A 170 -12.58 5.82 -8.49
C ALA A 170 -13.94 6.11 -7.82
N SER A 171 -14.34 5.25 -6.88
CA SER A 171 -15.55 5.39 -6.10
C SER A 171 -15.53 6.68 -5.29
N ALA A 172 -16.60 7.47 -5.43
CA ALA A 172 -16.83 8.66 -4.61
C ALA A 172 -16.86 8.30 -3.11
N GLN A 173 -17.27 7.08 -2.76
CA GLN A 173 -17.28 6.60 -1.38
C GLN A 173 -15.86 6.49 -0.83
N THR A 174 -14.93 5.88 -1.57
CA THR A 174 -13.52 5.78 -1.14
C THR A 174 -12.89 7.15 -0.99
N LEU A 175 -13.18 8.11 -1.87
CA LEU A 175 -12.70 9.48 -1.69
C LEU A 175 -13.31 10.15 -0.45
N ARG A 176 -14.60 9.92 -0.20
CA ARG A 176 -15.29 10.47 0.97
C ARG A 176 -14.66 9.98 2.27
N THR A 177 -14.28 8.71 2.37
CA THR A 177 -13.64 8.17 3.59
C THR A 177 -12.30 8.83 3.93
N LEU A 178 -11.60 9.39 2.93
CA LEU A 178 -10.34 10.10 3.13
C LEU A 178 -10.53 11.55 3.59
N ILE A 179 -11.69 12.13 3.34
CA ILE A 179 -12.01 13.53 3.66
C ILE A 179 -12.80 13.62 4.96
N ASP A 180 -13.74 12.70 5.15
CA ASP A 180 -14.65 12.63 6.30
C ASP A 180 -14.31 11.36 7.12
N PRO A 181 -13.64 11.51 8.28
CA PRO A 181 -13.28 10.38 9.13
C PRO A 181 -14.47 9.51 9.55
N GLN A 182 -15.67 10.09 9.70
CA GLN A 182 -16.86 9.34 10.08
C GLN A 182 -17.31 8.38 8.97
N ALA A 183 -17.20 8.81 7.71
CA ALA A 183 -17.49 7.94 6.57
C ALA A 183 -16.47 6.78 6.46
N GLY A 184 -15.27 6.95 7.02
CA GLY A 184 -14.23 5.92 7.01
C GLY A 184 -14.47 4.74 7.96
N LEU A 185 -15.22 4.92 9.04
CA LEU A 185 -15.37 3.90 10.09
C LEU A 185 -15.93 2.56 9.58
N ASP A 186 -16.89 2.61 8.65
CA ASP A 186 -17.54 1.40 8.13
C ASP A 186 -16.83 0.79 6.91
N HIS A 187 -16.04 1.61 6.21
CA HIS A 187 -15.53 1.33 4.86
C HIS A 187 -14.01 1.19 4.77
N LEU A 188 -13.28 1.54 5.84
CA LEU A 188 -11.84 1.37 5.93
C LEU A 188 -11.51 0.21 6.88
N ILE A 189 -10.63 -0.68 6.44
CA ILE A 189 -10.01 -1.69 7.29
C ILE A 189 -8.62 -1.17 7.67
N GLY A 190 -8.52 -0.69 8.90
CA GLY A 190 -7.26 -0.28 9.50
C GLY A 190 -6.46 -1.46 10.02
N PHE A 191 -5.13 -1.28 10.07
CA PHE A 191 -4.19 -2.27 10.60
C PHE A 191 -3.53 -1.78 11.90
N ALA A 192 -4.15 -0.81 12.59
CA ALA A 192 -3.65 -0.25 13.84
C ALA A 192 -3.91 -1.15 15.05
N ASP A 193 -4.95 -1.98 15.00
CA ASP A 193 -5.30 -2.99 16.00
C ASP A 193 -5.52 -4.33 15.29
N LEU A 194 -4.68 -5.29 15.63
CA LEU A 194 -4.61 -6.60 14.99
C LEU A 194 -4.61 -7.74 16.02
N GLU A 195 -5.12 -7.51 17.24
CA GLU A 195 -5.20 -8.56 18.27
C GLU A 195 -5.97 -9.80 17.77
N TRP A 196 -7.01 -9.59 16.97
CA TRP A 196 -7.82 -10.65 16.35
C TRP A 196 -6.99 -11.62 15.49
N VAL A 197 -5.83 -11.20 14.97
CA VAL A 197 -4.95 -12.05 14.16
C VAL A 197 -4.45 -13.22 14.98
N GLU A 198 -4.10 -13.01 16.26
CA GLU A 198 -3.57 -14.07 17.11
C GLU A 198 -4.60 -15.18 17.33
N ASP A 199 -5.87 -14.82 17.51
CA ASP A 199 -6.97 -15.79 17.66
C ASP A 199 -7.15 -16.67 16.39
N GLN A 200 -6.85 -16.12 15.21
CA GLN A 200 -6.96 -16.85 13.94
C GLN A 200 -5.73 -17.71 13.63
N VAL A 201 -4.55 -17.33 14.14
CA VAL A 201 -3.29 -18.07 13.90
C VAL A 201 -3.37 -19.51 14.40
N ASP A 202 -4.05 -19.75 15.52
CA ASP A 202 -4.16 -21.10 16.10
C ASP A 202 -5.12 -22.03 15.35
N GLY A 203 -5.96 -21.49 14.46
CA GLY A 203 -6.97 -22.24 13.70
C GLY A 203 -6.42 -22.98 12.47
N ASP A 204 -5.28 -22.56 11.92
CA ASP A 204 -4.70 -23.13 10.70
C ASP A 204 -3.19 -23.42 10.87
N TYR A 205 -2.79 -24.67 10.62
CA TYR A 205 -1.41 -25.11 10.72
C TYR A 205 -0.43 -24.33 9.81
N ALA A 206 -0.84 -24.04 8.57
CA ALA A 206 -0.01 -23.32 7.61
C ALA A 206 0.21 -21.87 8.07
N VAL A 207 -0.85 -21.22 8.54
CA VAL A 207 -0.81 -19.86 9.11
C VAL A 207 0.04 -19.83 10.37
N ARG A 208 -0.07 -20.81 11.26
CA ARG A 208 0.76 -20.92 12.47
C ARG A 208 2.24 -21.06 12.14
N LYS A 209 2.58 -21.90 11.16
CA LYS A 209 3.97 -22.05 10.69
C LYS A 209 4.51 -20.74 10.12
N LEU A 210 3.71 -20.05 9.30
CA LEU A 210 4.07 -18.74 8.75
C LEU A 210 4.27 -17.72 9.86
N SER A 211 3.35 -17.64 10.83
CA SER A 211 3.43 -16.73 11.97
C SER A 211 4.73 -16.94 12.77
N ALA A 212 5.09 -18.20 13.06
CA ALA A 212 6.33 -18.52 13.74
C ALA A 212 7.59 -18.13 12.94
N TRP A 213 7.53 -18.22 11.61
CA TRP A 213 8.61 -17.80 10.74
C TRP A 213 8.77 -16.27 10.72
N LEU A 214 7.66 -15.55 10.54
CA LEU A 214 7.61 -14.08 10.53
C LEU A 214 7.92 -13.45 11.90
N ALA A 215 7.79 -14.21 13.00
CA ALA A 215 8.18 -13.75 14.33
C ALA A 215 9.70 -13.56 14.48
N GLN A 216 10.50 -14.07 13.53
CA GLN A 216 11.94 -13.85 13.50
C GLN A 216 12.22 -12.43 12.97
N GLY A 217 12.48 -11.48 13.87
CA GLY A 217 12.70 -10.09 13.49
C GLY A 217 13.86 -9.84 12.51
N SER A 218 14.84 -10.76 12.42
CA SER A 218 15.96 -10.68 11.46
C SER A 218 15.63 -11.21 10.06
N LEU A 219 14.42 -11.75 9.85
CA LEU A 219 13.98 -12.25 8.55
C LEU A 219 13.92 -11.08 7.54
N SER A 220 14.50 -11.27 6.36
CA SER A 220 14.44 -10.26 5.30
C SER A 220 13.01 -10.08 4.80
N LEU A 221 12.70 -8.88 4.31
CA LEU A 221 11.38 -8.60 3.72
C LEU A 221 11.13 -9.48 2.48
N LYS A 222 12.16 -9.81 1.71
CA LYS A 222 12.06 -10.76 0.60
C LYS A 222 11.57 -12.14 1.07
N SER A 223 12.25 -12.72 2.06
CA SER A 223 11.85 -14.03 2.60
C SER A 223 10.46 -13.99 3.25
N ALA A 224 10.06 -12.86 3.82
CA ALA A 224 8.71 -12.67 4.32
C ALA A 224 7.66 -12.71 3.19
N LEU A 225 7.89 -12.00 2.07
CA LEU A 225 7.01 -12.05 0.89
C LEU A 225 6.84 -13.47 0.36
N ASP A 226 7.97 -14.16 0.13
CA ASP A 226 7.97 -15.53 -0.38
C ASP A 226 7.19 -16.47 0.54
N SER A 227 7.35 -16.30 1.87
CA SER A 227 6.65 -17.13 2.85
C SER A 227 5.15 -16.88 2.87
N VAL A 228 4.71 -15.61 2.72
CA VAL A 228 3.29 -15.25 2.65
C VAL A 228 2.67 -15.80 1.37
N ALA A 229 3.35 -15.65 0.23
CA ALA A 229 2.90 -16.19 -1.06
C ALA A 229 2.75 -17.72 -1.00
N ALA A 230 3.75 -18.43 -0.45
CA ALA A 230 3.71 -19.87 -0.29
C ALA A 230 2.55 -20.34 0.61
N ALA A 231 2.27 -19.61 1.70
CA ALA A 231 1.24 -19.99 2.67
C ALA A 231 -0.20 -19.73 2.19
N PHE A 232 -0.45 -18.59 1.52
CA PHE A 232 -1.81 -18.17 1.17
C PHE A 232 -2.16 -18.35 -0.32
N ILE A 233 -1.16 -18.29 -1.21
CA ILE A 233 -1.36 -18.41 -2.67
C ILE A 233 -0.97 -19.82 -3.16
N GLY A 234 0.05 -20.42 -2.55
CA GLY A 234 0.57 -21.75 -2.92
C GLY A 234 1.59 -21.73 -4.07
N THR A 235 2.31 -20.61 -4.23
CA THR A 235 3.40 -20.43 -5.21
C THR A 235 4.76 -20.46 -4.53
#